data_AF-A0A1D3JDC5-F1
#
_entry.id   AF-A0A1D3JDC5-F1
#
_cell.length_a   1.000
_cell.length_b   1.000
_cell.length_c   1.000
_cell.angle_alpha   90.00
_cell.angle_beta   90.00
_cell.angle_gamma   90.00
#
_symmetry.space_group_name_H-M   'P 1'
#
loop_
_entity.id
_entity.type
_entity.pdbx_description
1 polymer ?
#
loop_
_entity_poly.entity_id
_entity_poly.type
_entity_poly.pdbx_seq_one_letter_code
_entity_poly.pdbx_strand_id
1 'polypeptide(L)'
;MDDLGKNHNDFQEKILKGLSKYELYEKLNEPCNNCEYCTYCESVKTVLNRYNESLYKLCCTFARNLVKLSEILKDETVEIDRCKYFNFWVHNEIRKKFNIYNESTSNIPYILLKFFQVENKIKNAQKNNNCFYYYKSKIGLDLWIQFKNLYDYIKNYVDVETKVTTNNKLCPIYKEYLRYIENVYHTFKSECCNNSSDKCPDPLISNEWCARDYILNKVSCDESRALDTTSTRYSIFPATREQPPGDGSHLADSSSLVPRNDINEHGITNNTDYYSKLGVSLSFLGVLSTFFYLYNFTTFGNWIRSKVLQQKINFNLDQDEQNLMEHNLNKDNENMYTDGYNIKYQST
;
A
#
# COMPACT_ATOMS: atom_id res chain seq x y z
N MET A 1 4.41 5.54 -13.45
CA MET A 1 3.48 5.24 -12.34
C MET A 1 2.52 6.40 -12.32
N ASP A 2 1.35 6.18 -12.90
CA ASP A 2 0.45 7.26 -13.27
C ASP A 2 -0.22 7.85 -12.02
N ASP A 3 -0.67 9.09 -12.13
CA ASP A 3 -1.30 9.90 -11.08
C ASP A 3 -2.51 9.21 -10.40
N LEU A 4 -3.03 8.15 -11.03
CA LEU A 4 -4.08 7.25 -10.54
C LEU A 4 -3.71 6.55 -9.22
N GLY A 5 -2.45 6.17 -9.01
CA GLY A 5 -2.03 5.45 -7.80
C GLY A 5 -2.16 6.25 -6.49
N LYS A 6 -2.19 7.59 -6.56
CA LYS A 6 -2.32 8.45 -5.37
C LYS A 6 -3.77 8.63 -4.89
N ASN A 7 -4.75 8.59 -5.79
CA ASN A 7 -6.16 8.82 -5.45
C ASN A 7 -6.87 7.58 -4.88
N HIS A 8 -6.43 6.36 -5.23
CA HIS A 8 -7.11 5.14 -4.78
C HIS A 8 -6.96 4.85 -3.29
N ASN A 9 -5.79 5.14 -2.71
CA ASN A 9 -5.56 4.98 -1.27
C ASN A 9 -6.49 5.90 -0.44
N ASP A 10 -6.85 7.08 -0.96
CA ASP A 10 -7.76 8.01 -0.26
C ASP A 10 -9.21 7.49 -0.24
N PHE A 11 -9.69 6.91 -1.34
CA PHE A 11 -11.04 6.31 -1.39
C PHE A 11 -11.16 5.08 -0.50
N GLN A 12 -10.18 4.17 -0.56
CA GLN A 12 -10.13 3.00 0.31
C GLN A 12 -10.18 3.40 1.78
N GLU A 13 -9.37 4.37 2.19
CA GLU A 13 -9.30 4.78 3.58
C GLU A 13 -10.62 5.41 4.06
N LYS A 14 -11.29 6.21 3.24
CA LYS A 14 -12.62 6.75 3.57
C LYS A 14 -13.67 5.66 3.79
N ILE A 15 -13.60 4.58 3.01
CA ILE A 15 -14.56 3.46 3.10
C ILE A 15 -14.22 2.50 4.24
N LEU A 16 -12.96 2.10 4.39
CA LEU A 16 -12.56 1.04 5.31
C LEU A 16 -12.16 1.51 6.71
N LYS A 17 -11.81 2.79 6.89
CA LYS A 17 -11.45 3.31 8.21
C LYS A 17 -12.61 3.16 9.19
N GLY A 18 -12.30 2.69 10.39
CA GLY A 18 -13.27 2.40 11.45
C GLY A 18 -13.90 1.01 11.36
N LEU A 19 -13.55 0.19 10.37
CA LEU A 19 -14.09 -1.16 10.23
C LEU A 19 -13.21 -2.18 10.97
N SER A 20 -13.84 -3.07 11.73
CA SER A 20 -13.17 -3.96 12.68
C SER A 20 -12.08 -4.84 12.04
N LYS A 21 -12.36 -5.39 10.85
CA LYS A 21 -11.43 -6.24 10.09
C LYS A 21 -10.28 -5.43 9.48
N TYR A 22 -10.49 -4.17 9.14
CA TYR A 22 -9.43 -3.28 8.64
C TYR A 22 -8.52 -2.80 9.79
N GLU A 23 -9.08 -2.55 10.97
CA GLU A 23 -8.34 -2.10 12.16
C GLU A 23 -7.39 -3.17 12.74
N LEU A 24 -7.49 -4.43 12.30
CA LEU A 24 -6.54 -5.48 12.69
C LEU A 24 -5.09 -5.12 12.33
N TYR A 25 -4.86 -4.35 11.25
CA TYR A 25 -3.52 -3.90 10.89
C TYR A 25 -2.90 -2.98 11.94
N GLU A 26 -3.69 -2.20 12.68
CA GLU A 26 -3.16 -1.29 13.70
C GLU A 26 -2.54 -2.04 14.88
N LYS A 27 -3.07 -3.23 15.20
CA LYS A 27 -2.51 -4.11 16.23
C LYS A 27 -1.11 -4.61 15.87
N LEU A 28 -0.80 -4.69 14.57
CA LEU A 28 0.51 -5.08 14.07
C LEU A 28 1.51 -3.90 14.07
N ASN A 29 1.04 -2.65 14.19
CA ASN A 29 1.88 -1.45 14.13
C ASN A 29 2.56 -1.09 15.45
N GLU A 30 2.22 -1.76 16.56
CA GLU A 30 2.88 -1.49 17.85
C GLU A 30 4.41 -1.64 17.70
N PRO A 31 5.23 -0.64 18.07
CA PRO A 31 6.67 -0.71 17.83
C PRO A 31 7.36 -1.74 18.73
N CYS A 32 8.37 -2.43 18.20
CA CYS A 32 9.25 -3.33 18.94
C CYS A 32 10.70 -2.82 18.85
N ASN A 33 11.01 -1.74 19.58
CA ASN A 33 12.36 -1.18 19.58
C ASN A 33 13.17 -1.79 20.73
N ASN A 34 14.30 -2.43 20.41
CA ASN A 34 15.18 -3.08 21.41
C ASN A 34 14.47 -4.13 22.27
N CYS A 35 13.45 -4.78 21.71
CA CYS A 35 12.76 -5.89 22.35
C CYS A 35 13.52 -7.21 22.15
N GLU A 36 13.20 -8.25 22.94
CA GLU A 36 13.84 -9.57 22.85
C GLU A 36 13.77 -10.18 21.44
N TYR A 37 12.73 -9.87 20.65
CA TYR A 37 12.55 -10.37 19.29
C TYR A 37 13.52 -9.75 18.27
N CYS A 38 14.16 -8.61 18.59
CA CYS A 38 15.20 -8.04 17.72
C CYS A 38 16.40 -8.97 17.54
N THR A 39 16.62 -9.92 18.46
CA THR A 39 17.70 -10.91 18.37
C THR A 39 17.63 -11.72 17.07
N TYR A 40 16.44 -12.02 16.55
CA TYR A 40 16.26 -12.70 15.26
C TYR A 40 16.72 -11.85 14.06
N CYS A 41 16.78 -10.53 14.21
CA CYS A 41 17.13 -9.56 13.19
C CYS A 41 18.62 -9.16 13.17
N GLU A 42 19.40 -9.51 14.19
CA GLU A 42 20.78 -9.00 14.33
C GLU A 42 21.66 -9.38 13.13
N SER A 43 21.48 -10.56 12.53
CA SER A 43 22.26 -10.96 11.35
C SER A 43 21.95 -10.17 10.08
N VAL A 44 20.78 -9.53 10.01
CA VAL A 44 20.36 -8.73 8.83
C VAL A 44 20.46 -7.23 9.06
N LYS A 45 20.82 -6.81 10.28
CA LYS A 45 20.88 -5.39 10.72
C LYS A 45 21.71 -4.51 9.80
N THR A 46 22.98 -4.88 9.56
CA THR A 46 23.90 -4.10 8.72
C THR A 46 23.37 -3.95 7.29
N VAL A 47 22.71 -5.00 6.77
CA VAL A 47 22.14 -4.99 5.43
C VAL A 47 20.91 -4.08 5.36
N LEU A 48 19.96 -4.25 6.27
CA LEU A 48 18.74 -3.44 6.28
C LEU A 48 19.04 -1.96 6.51
N ASN A 49 19.95 -1.62 7.43
CA ASN A 49 20.34 -0.25 7.71
C ASN A 49 21.01 0.45 6.52
N ARG A 50 21.66 -0.29 5.61
CA ARG A 50 22.25 0.27 4.39
C ARG A 50 21.19 0.87 3.46
N TYR A 51 20.00 0.28 3.43
CA TYR A 51 18.88 0.76 2.62
C TYR A 51 18.11 1.84 3.37
N ASN A 52 17.66 1.53 4.59
CA ASN A 52 16.94 2.47 5.43
C ASN A 52 16.97 1.98 6.88
N GLU A 53 17.47 2.78 7.82
CA GLU A 53 17.57 2.41 9.24
C GLU A 53 16.23 2.01 9.87
N SER A 54 15.11 2.52 9.35
CA SER A 54 13.77 2.14 9.80
C SER A 54 13.40 0.70 9.44
N LEU A 55 14.09 0.06 8.48
CA LEU A 55 13.88 -1.34 8.12
C LEU A 55 14.34 -2.29 9.23
N TYR A 56 15.41 -1.95 9.95
CA TYR A 56 15.83 -2.77 11.08
C TYR A 56 14.79 -2.72 12.21
N LYS A 57 14.25 -1.54 12.49
CA LYS A 57 13.13 -1.38 13.45
C LYS A 57 11.90 -2.17 13.00
N LEU A 58 11.57 -2.11 11.70
CA LEU A 58 10.49 -2.90 11.11
C LEU A 58 10.75 -4.41 11.24
N CYS A 59 12.00 -4.85 11.08
CA CYS A 59 12.38 -6.25 11.27
C CYS A 59 12.06 -6.73 12.69
N CYS A 60 12.40 -5.94 13.72
CA CYS A 60 12.08 -6.30 15.10
C CYS A 60 10.57 -6.45 15.31
N THR A 61 9.76 -5.50 14.79
CA THR A 61 8.30 -5.59 14.85
C THR A 61 7.78 -6.79 14.09
N PHE A 62 8.33 -7.09 12.91
CA PHE A 62 8.02 -8.28 12.12
C PHE A 62 8.29 -9.57 12.91
N ALA A 63 9.45 -9.68 13.55
CA ALA A 63 9.83 -10.86 14.33
C ALA A 63 8.87 -11.07 15.52
N ARG A 64 8.56 -10.01 16.27
CA ARG A 64 7.55 -10.07 17.36
C ARG A 64 6.20 -10.50 16.80
N ASN A 65 5.74 -9.85 15.74
CA ASN A 65 4.42 -10.11 15.19
C ASN A 65 4.28 -11.54 14.69
N LEU A 66 5.32 -12.12 14.09
CA LEU A 66 5.30 -13.51 13.66
C LEU A 66 5.24 -14.48 14.85
N VAL A 67 6.05 -14.22 15.89
CA VAL A 67 6.12 -15.06 17.11
C VAL A 67 4.87 -14.93 17.99
N LYS A 68 4.18 -13.78 17.96
CA LYS A 68 2.99 -13.50 18.79
C LYS A 68 1.70 -13.35 17.99
N LEU A 69 1.69 -13.82 16.74
CA LEU A 69 0.60 -13.53 15.80
C LEU A 69 -0.79 -13.93 16.32
N SER A 70 -0.89 -15.11 16.93
CA SER A 70 -2.14 -15.63 17.51
C SER A 70 -2.63 -14.81 18.71
N GLU A 71 -1.71 -14.24 19.49
CA GLU A 71 -2.03 -13.37 20.63
C GLU A 71 -2.47 -11.97 20.17
N ILE A 72 -1.72 -11.39 19.22
CA ILE A 72 -1.97 -10.04 18.69
C ILE A 72 -3.28 -9.99 17.90
N LEU A 73 -3.51 -10.99 17.04
CA LEU A 73 -4.72 -11.11 16.23
C LEU A 73 -5.70 -12.16 16.77
N LYS A 74 -5.86 -12.19 18.11
CA LYS A 74 -6.79 -13.12 18.78
C LYS A 74 -8.25 -12.99 18.33
N ASP A 75 -8.65 -11.79 17.90
CA ASP A 75 -10.02 -11.49 17.44
C ASP A 75 -10.29 -11.99 16.01
N GLU A 76 -9.25 -12.35 15.25
CA GLU A 76 -9.42 -13.12 14.02
C GLU A 76 -9.37 -14.60 14.39
N THR A 77 -10.46 -15.32 14.16
CA THR A 77 -10.60 -16.72 14.58
C THR A 77 -10.02 -17.69 13.56
N VAL A 78 -9.91 -17.26 12.29
CA VAL A 78 -9.38 -18.07 11.21
C VAL A 78 -7.87 -17.93 11.13
N GLU A 79 -7.13 -19.00 11.48
CA GLU A 79 -5.67 -18.97 11.56
C GLU A 79 -5.00 -18.55 10.26
N ILE A 80 -5.48 -19.08 9.12
CA ILE A 80 -4.92 -18.73 7.80
C ILE A 80 -5.10 -17.24 7.49
N ASP A 81 -6.17 -16.61 7.99
CA ASP A 81 -6.43 -15.20 7.77
C ASP A 81 -5.53 -14.31 8.61
N ARG A 82 -5.21 -14.70 9.85
CA ARG A 82 -4.16 -14.03 10.64
C ARG A 82 -2.85 -13.95 9.85
N CYS A 83 -2.48 -15.04 9.21
CA CYS A 83 -1.25 -15.10 8.41
C CYS A 83 -1.33 -14.25 7.14
N LYS A 84 -2.50 -14.17 6.48
CA LYS A 84 -2.72 -13.25 5.36
C LYS A 84 -2.59 -11.79 5.80
N TYR A 85 -3.24 -11.39 6.90
CA TYR A 85 -3.10 -10.05 7.48
C TYR A 85 -1.64 -9.71 7.78
N PHE A 86 -0.91 -10.62 8.41
CA PHE A 86 0.52 -10.43 8.67
C PHE A 86 1.34 -10.21 7.39
N ASN A 87 1.11 -11.04 6.37
CA ASN A 87 1.82 -10.93 5.10
C ASN A 87 1.49 -9.63 4.35
N PHE A 88 0.22 -9.22 4.31
CA PHE A 88 -0.16 -7.94 3.72
C PHE A 88 0.42 -6.76 4.48
N TRP A 89 0.41 -6.83 5.82
CA TRP A 89 0.98 -5.81 6.68
C TRP A 89 2.46 -5.59 6.41
N VAL A 90 3.29 -6.63 6.45
CA VAL A 90 4.74 -6.48 6.29
C VAL A 90 5.11 -5.91 4.91
N HIS A 91 4.48 -6.37 3.82
CA HIS A 91 4.74 -5.84 2.49
C HIS A 91 4.31 -4.37 2.37
N ASN A 92 3.18 -4.00 2.96
CA ASN A 92 2.74 -2.62 3.02
C ASN A 92 3.70 -1.73 3.83
N GLU A 93 4.17 -2.20 4.99
CA GLU A 93 5.11 -1.46 5.82
C GLU A 93 6.48 -1.30 5.16
N ILE A 94 6.97 -2.33 4.47
CA ILE A 94 8.19 -2.26 3.66
C ILE A 94 7.98 -1.21 2.55
N ARG A 95 6.86 -1.24 1.84
CA ARG A 95 6.54 -0.26 0.78
C ARG A 95 6.57 1.17 1.29
N LYS A 96 6.02 1.43 2.48
CA LYS A 96 6.06 2.76 3.11
C LYS A 96 7.48 3.27 3.40
N LYS A 97 8.49 2.38 3.50
CA LYS A 97 9.89 2.80 3.74
C LYS A 97 10.59 3.31 2.49
N PHE A 98 10.03 3.04 1.31
CA PHE A 98 10.59 3.43 0.01
C PHE A 98 9.63 4.39 -0.69
N ASN A 99 9.64 5.66 -0.27
CA ASN A 99 8.79 6.66 -0.90
C ASN A 99 9.39 7.15 -2.23
N ILE A 100 8.48 7.49 -3.14
CA ILE A 100 8.50 7.44 -4.62
C ILE A 100 9.68 8.12 -5.37
N TYR A 101 10.58 8.83 -4.70
CA TYR A 101 11.45 9.80 -5.38
C TYR A 101 12.93 9.46 -5.50
N ASN A 102 13.50 8.43 -4.84
CA ASN A 102 14.96 8.28 -4.90
C ASN A 102 15.59 6.91 -4.63
N GLU A 103 14.82 5.84 -4.44
CA GLU A 103 15.42 4.51 -4.24
C GLU A 103 15.08 3.56 -5.39
N SER A 104 16.13 2.94 -5.95
CA SER A 104 16.00 1.94 -6.97
C SER A 104 15.19 0.76 -6.40
N THR A 105 14.02 0.52 -6.99
CA THR A 105 13.15 -0.64 -6.71
C THR A 105 13.88 -1.97 -6.91
N SER A 106 15.05 -1.98 -7.55
CA SER A 106 15.92 -3.15 -7.72
C SER A 106 16.37 -3.79 -6.40
N ASN A 107 16.42 -3.04 -5.30
CA ASN A 107 16.84 -3.57 -4.00
C ASN A 107 15.72 -4.28 -3.22
N ILE A 108 14.46 -4.06 -3.60
CA ILE A 108 13.28 -4.61 -2.90
C ILE A 108 13.37 -6.13 -2.75
N PRO A 109 13.66 -6.93 -3.80
CA PRO A 109 13.75 -8.39 -3.66
C PRO A 109 14.80 -8.83 -2.63
N TYR A 110 15.89 -8.09 -2.50
CA TYR A 110 16.95 -8.39 -1.54
C TYR A 110 16.56 -8.00 -0.11
N ILE A 111 15.81 -6.91 0.07
CA ILE A 111 15.24 -6.53 1.37
C ILE A 111 14.23 -7.60 1.82
N LEU A 112 13.29 -7.99 0.96
CA LEU A 112 12.31 -9.03 1.27
C LEU A 112 12.99 -10.37 1.60
N LEU A 113 14.08 -10.72 0.90
CA LEU A 113 14.90 -11.89 1.23
C LEU A 113 15.44 -11.82 2.66
N LYS A 114 15.82 -10.64 3.18
CA LYS A 114 16.26 -10.51 4.59
C LYS A 114 15.15 -10.78 5.58
N PHE A 115 13.92 -10.36 5.30
CA PHE A 115 12.76 -10.71 6.13
C PHE A 115 12.48 -12.22 6.08
N PHE A 116 12.65 -12.86 4.93
CA PHE A 116 12.57 -14.32 4.79
C PHE A 116 13.65 -15.07 5.59
N GLN A 117 14.89 -14.56 5.60
CA GLN A 117 15.95 -15.13 6.44
C GLN A 117 15.61 -15.05 7.95
N VAL A 118 14.94 -13.98 8.37
CA VAL A 118 14.49 -13.82 9.77
C VAL A 118 13.36 -14.78 10.11
N GLU A 119 12.39 -14.99 9.22
CA GLU A 119 11.36 -16.01 9.39
C GLU A 119 11.96 -17.40 9.57
N ASN A 120 12.91 -17.79 8.72
CA ASN A 120 13.58 -19.10 8.82
C ASN A 120 14.30 -19.27 10.17
N LYS A 121 14.91 -18.21 10.72
CA LYS A 121 15.51 -18.25 12.05
C LYS A 121 14.48 -18.47 13.16
N ILE A 122 13.34 -17.79 13.08
CA ILE A 122 12.24 -17.94 14.05
C ILE A 122 11.68 -19.37 14.00
N LYS A 123 11.51 -19.91 12.79
CA LYS A 123 11.09 -21.30 12.56
C LYS A 123 12.10 -22.30 13.13
N ASN A 124 13.39 -22.11 12.91
CA ASN A 124 14.44 -22.97 13.47
C ASN A 124 14.48 -22.91 15.01
N ALA A 125 14.10 -21.78 15.60
CA ALA A 125 13.93 -21.64 17.04
C ALA A 125 12.60 -22.23 17.58
N GLN A 126 11.77 -22.82 16.71
CA GLN A 126 10.45 -23.38 17.04
C GLN A 126 9.51 -22.37 17.71
N LYS A 127 9.59 -21.10 17.27
CA LYS A 127 8.76 -20.00 17.77
C LYS A 127 7.73 -19.51 16.75
N ASN A 128 7.56 -20.22 15.64
CA ASN A 128 6.62 -19.84 14.59
C ASN A 128 5.20 -20.40 14.85
N ASN A 129 4.17 -19.55 14.76
CA ASN A 129 2.77 -19.92 15.01
C ASN A 129 2.05 -20.42 13.74
N ASN A 130 2.58 -21.45 13.06
CA ASN A 130 2.00 -21.99 11.81
C ASN A 130 1.73 -20.96 10.69
N CYS A 131 2.38 -19.80 10.76
CA CYS A 131 2.35 -18.77 9.73
C CYS A 131 3.72 -18.64 9.09
N PHE A 132 3.74 -18.49 7.77
CA PHE A 132 4.94 -18.29 6.99
C PHE A 132 4.93 -16.89 6.39
N TYR A 133 6.09 -16.24 6.44
CA TYR A 133 6.31 -15.05 5.64
C TYR A 133 6.50 -15.46 4.18
N TYR A 134 5.66 -14.91 3.32
CA TYR A 134 5.63 -15.28 1.93
C TYR A 134 6.54 -14.37 1.10
N TYR A 135 7.61 -14.95 0.59
CA TYR A 135 8.57 -14.27 -0.27
C TYR A 135 8.57 -14.90 -1.67
N LYS A 136 8.25 -14.10 -2.68
CA LYS A 136 8.54 -14.40 -4.09
C LYS A 136 9.21 -13.19 -4.72
N SER A 137 10.43 -13.36 -5.22
CA SER A 137 11.24 -12.28 -5.82
C SER A 137 10.57 -11.62 -7.03
N LYS A 138 9.70 -12.36 -7.73
CA LYS A 138 8.94 -11.90 -8.91
C LYS A 138 7.69 -11.09 -8.54
N ILE A 139 7.28 -11.06 -7.26
CA ILE A 139 6.12 -10.28 -6.79
C ILE A 139 6.61 -8.94 -6.25
N GLY A 140 6.35 -7.89 -7.03
CA GLY A 140 6.62 -6.51 -6.60
C GLY A 140 5.69 -6.03 -5.49
N LEU A 141 6.12 -5.04 -4.72
CA LEU A 141 5.31 -4.45 -3.64
C LEU A 141 3.99 -3.87 -4.14
N ASP A 142 3.92 -3.33 -5.36
CA ASP A 142 2.66 -2.81 -5.94
C ASP A 142 1.58 -3.89 -6.06
N LEU A 143 1.98 -5.11 -6.43
CA LEU A 143 1.05 -6.21 -6.59
C LEU A 143 0.57 -6.71 -5.22
N TRP A 144 1.45 -6.73 -4.22
CA TRP A 144 1.06 -6.97 -2.83
C TRP A 144 0.04 -5.96 -2.31
N ILE A 145 0.22 -4.67 -2.62
CA ILE A 145 -0.75 -3.63 -2.24
C ILE A 145 -2.10 -3.85 -2.92
N GLN A 146 -2.11 -4.19 -4.21
CA GLN A 146 -3.35 -4.51 -4.92
C GLN A 146 -4.07 -5.71 -4.28
N PHE A 147 -3.38 -6.82 -4.05
CA PHE A 147 -3.96 -8.00 -3.44
C PHE A 147 -4.44 -7.76 -2.01
N LYS A 148 -3.70 -6.95 -1.23
CA LYS A 148 -4.15 -6.47 0.08
C LYS A 148 -5.49 -5.75 -0.05
N ASN A 149 -5.60 -4.81 -0.99
CA ASN A 149 -6.81 -4.00 -1.13
C ASN A 149 -8.04 -4.84 -1.53
N LEU A 150 -7.85 -5.83 -2.40
CA LEU A 150 -8.88 -6.82 -2.72
C LEU A 150 -9.30 -7.64 -1.50
N TYR A 151 -8.33 -8.15 -0.74
CA TYR A 151 -8.58 -8.90 0.48
C TYR A 151 -9.33 -8.08 1.53
N ASP A 152 -8.91 -6.83 1.73
CA ASP A 152 -9.54 -5.93 2.68
C ASP A 152 -10.99 -5.63 2.28
N TYR A 153 -11.27 -5.41 0.99
CA TYR A 153 -12.64 -5.27 0.50
C TYR A 153 -13.50 -6.48 0.84
N ILE A 154 -13.02 -7.67 0.51
CA ILE A 154 -13.78 -8.92 0.70
C ILE A 154 -14.03 -9.20 2.17
N LYS A 155 -13.00 -9.05 3.02
CA LYS A 155 -13.13 -9.26 4.47
C LYS A 155 -14.03 -8.26 5.17
N ASN A 156 -14.14 -7.04 4.65
CA ASN A 156 -14.96 -5.98 5.22
C ASN A 156 -16.32 -5.81 4.50
N TYR A 157 -16.69 -6.68 3.55
CA TYR A 157 -17.84 -6.43 2.67
C TYR A 157 -19.14 -6.13 3.43
N VAL A 158 -19.48 -6.91 4.47
CA VAL A 158 -20.70 -6.73 5.26
C VAL A 158 -20.73 -5.36 5.96
N ASP A 159 -19.59 -4.95 6.53
CA ASP A 159 -19.46 -3.65 7.19
C ASP A 159 -19.48 -2.51 6.17
N VAL A 160 -18.86 -2.69 5.00
CA VAL A 160 -18.89 -1.75 3.87
C VAL A 160 -20.32 -1.57 3.37
N GLU A 161 -21.07 -2.66 3.17
CA GLU A 161 -22.48 -2.64 2.77
C GLU A 161 -23.31 -1.80 3.74
N THR A 162 -23.19 -2.09 5.03
CA THR A 162 -23.90 -1.36 6.09
C THR A 162 -23.54 0.12 6.08
N LYS A 163 -22.23 0.44 6.00
CA LYS A 163 -21.73 1.82 6.04
C LYS A 163 -22.17 2.63 4.82
N VAL A 164 -22.14 2.04 3.63
CA VAL A 164 -22.51 2.70 2.37
C VAL A 164 -24.02 2.88 2.25
N THR A 165 -24.82 1.88 2.63
CA THR A 165 -26.29 1.96 2.58
C THR A 165 -26.85 2.93 3.62
N THR A 166 -26.23 3.02 4.80
CA THR A 166 -26.65 3.94 5.87
C THR A 166 -26.26 5.39 5.56
N ASN A 167 -25.12 5.61 4.88
CA ASN A 167 -24.65 6.94 4.52
C ASN A 167 -24.47 7.07 3.00
N ASN A 168 -25.56 7.40 2.30
CA ASN A 168 -25.57 7.55 0.85
C ASN A 168 -24.56 8.58 0.31
N LYS A 169 -24.06 9.52 1.14
CA LYS A 169 -22.98 10.44 0.74
C LYS A 169 -21.66 9.72 0.44
N LEU A 170 -21.48 8.51 0.97
CA LEU A 170 -20.34 7.65 0.65
C LEU A 170 -20.50 6.93 -0.69
N CYS A 171 -21.70 6.91 -1.29
CA CYS A 171 -21.94 6.15 -2.51
C CYS A 171 -21.01 6.55 -3.69
N PRO A 172 -20.78 7.84 -4.00
CA PRO A 172 -19.83 8.21 -5.06
C PRO A 172 -18.40 7.73 -4.78
N ILE A 173 -17.95 7.85 -3.52
CA ILE A 173 -16.62 7.40 -3.08
C ILE A 173 -16.51 5.87 -3.18
N TYR A 174 -17.57 5.18 -2.76
CA TYR A 174 -17.65 3.72 -2.84
C TYR A 174 -17.62 3.24 -4.28
N LYS A 175 -18.30 3.91 -5.22
CA LYS A 175 -18.25 3.53 -6.64
C LYS A 175 -16.86 3.65 -7.23
N GLU A 176 -16.11 4.71 -6.90
CA GLU A 176 -14.71 4.84 -7.31
C GLU A 176 -13.82 3.76 -6.71
N TYR A 177 -14.02 3.46 -5.41
CA TYR A 177 -13.32 2.39 -4.74
C TYR A 177 -13.64 1.01 -5.34
N LEU A 178 -14.92 0.72 -5.59
CA LEU A 178 -15.39 -0.53 -6.19
C LEU A 178 -14.80 -0.73 -7.58
N ARG A 179 -14.81 0.30 -8.43
CA ARG A 179 -14.21 0.24 -9.77
C ARG A 179 -12.74 -0.18 -9.73
N TYR A 180 -12.00 0.36 -8.76
CA TYR A 180 -10.61 -0.04 -8.53
C TYR A 180 -10.51 -1.51 -8.07
N ILE A 181 -11.32 -1.94 -7.10
CA ILE A 181 -11.33 -3.32 -6.61
C ILE A 181 -11.72 -4.32 -7.72
N GLU A 182 -12.68 -3.99 -8.58
CA GLU A 182 -13.07 -4.82 -9.72
C GLU A 182 -11.90 -5.02 -10.68
N ASN A 183 -11.18 -3.96 -11.03
CA ASN A 183 -9.99 -4.06 -11.89
C ASN A 183 -8.90 -4.93 -11.26
N VAL A 184 -8.67 -4.79 -9.95
CA VAL A 184 -7.72 -5.63 -9.20
C VAL A 184 -8.19 -7.08 -9.20
N TYR A 185 -9.48 -7.35 -8.97
CA TYR A 185 -10.05 -8.70 -8.98
C TYR A 185 -9.94 -9.36 -10.35
N HIS A 186 -10.22 -8.64 -11.44
CA HIS A 186 -10.04 -9.15 -12.80
C HIS A 186 -8.57 -9.50 -13.08
N THR A 187 -7.65 -8.62 -12.68
CA THR A 187 -6.20 -8.88 -12.80
C THR A 187 -5.82 -10.12 -12.01
N PHE A 188 -6.21 -10.19 -10.74
CA PHE A 188 -6.00 -11.35 -9.87
C PHE A 188 -6.54 -12.64 -10.50
N LYS A 189 -7.77 -12.64 -11.00
CA LYS A 189 -8.38 -13.84 -11.60
C LYS A 189 -7.61 -14.30 -12.83
N SER A 190 -7.17 -13.35 -13.67
CA SER A 190 -6.39 -13.66 -14.87
C SER A 190 -5.00 -14.20 -14.57
N GLU A 191 -4.31 -13.64 -13.56
CA GLU A 191 -2.93 -14.00 -13.24
C GLU A 191 -2.85 -15.21 -12.29
N CYS A 192 -3.79 -15.37 -11.36
CA CYS A 192 -3.67 -16.32 -10.24
C CYS A 192 -4.60 -17.53 -10.29
N CYS A 193 -5.73 -17.46 -11.00
CA CYS A 193 -6.73 -18.53 -10.95
C CYS A 193 -6.66 -19.53 -12.11
N ASN A 194 -5.94 -19.21 -13.18
CA ASN A 194 -5.89 -20.06 -14.37
C ASN A 194 -4.67 -20.98 -14.44
N ASN A 195 -3.56 -20.67 -13.75
CA ASN A 195 -2.32 -21.44 -13.69
C ASN A 195 -1.48 -21.02 -12.47
N SER A 196 -0.46 -21.81 -12.10
CA SER A 196 0.55 -21.41 -11.12
C SER A 196 1.44 -20.29 -11.68
N SER A 197 1.00 -19.04 -11.50
CA SER A 197 1.79 -17.86 -11.84
C SER A 197 2.76 -17.52 -10.71
N ASP A 198 4.01 -17.25 -11.07
CA ASP A 198 5.01 -16.75 -10.13
C ASP A 198 4.67 -15.36 -9.55
N LYS A 199 3.67 -14.68 -10.13
CA LYS A 199 3.18 -13.39 -9.64
C LYS A 199 2.16 -13.53 -8.50
N CYS A 200 1.78 -14.76 -8.16
CA CYS A 200 0.72 -15.02 -7.20
C CYS A 200 1.28 -15.64 -5.93
N PRO A 201 0.95 -15.08 -4.75
CA PRO A 201 1.40 -15.66 -3.51
C PRO A 201 0.58 -16.90 -3.16
N ASP A 202 1.21 -17.97 -2.70
CA ASP A 202 0.55 -19.25 -2.40
C ASP A 202 -0.66 -19.10 -1.44
N PRO A 203 -0.63 -18.23 -0.40
CA PRO A 203 -1.82 -17.95 0.41
C PRO A 203 -3.04 -17.43 -0.37
N LEU A 204 -2.86 -17.00 -1.62
CA LEU A 204 -3.91 -16.54 -2.51
C LEU A 204 -4.23 -17.51 -3.67
N ILE A 205 -3.36 -18.49 -3.98
CA ILE A 205 -3.59 -19.42 -5.10
C ILE A 205 -4.76 -20.37 -4.80
N SER A 206 -4.87 -20.84 -3.55
CA SER A 206 -5.95 -21.75 -3.12
C SER A 206 -7.17 -20.99 -2.56
N ASN A 207 -7.37 -19.75 -2.99
CA ASN A 207 -8.44 -18.90 -2.46
C ASN A 207 -9.77 -19.19 -3.16
N GLU A 208 -10.88 -19.08 -2.42
CA GLU A 208 -12.25 -19.26 -2.93
C GLU A 208 -12.59 -18.32 -4.09
N TRP A 209 -11.86 -17.21 -4.23
CA TRP A 209 -12.05 -16.21 -5.30
C TRP A 209 -11.68 -16.73 -6.69
N CYS A 210 -10.99 -17.86 -6.75
CA CYS A 210 -10.69 -18.56 -8.00
C CYS A 210 -11.78 -19.56 -8.42
N ALA A 211 -12.80 -19.80 -7.59
CA ALA A 211 -13.92 -20.65 -7.97
C ALA A 211 -14.63 -20.08 -9.21
N ARG A 212 -15.06 -20.97 -10.12
CA ARG A 212 -15.68 -20.58 -11.40
C ARG A 212 -16.91 -19.69 -11.20
N ASP A 213 -17.68 -19.98 -10.18
CA ASP A 213 -18.93 -19.32 -9.78
C ASP A 213 -18.74 -18.22 -8.73
N TYR A 214 -17.51 -17.92 -8.30
CA TYR A 214 -17.27 -16.83 -7.37
C TYR A 214 -17.57 -15.47 -8.04
N ILE A 215 -18.48 -14.73 -7.40
CA ILE A 215 -18.87 -13.37 -7.78
C ILE A 215 -18.38 -12.43 -6.67
N LEU A 216 -17.61 -11.42 -7.05
CA LEU A 216 -17.26 -10.35 -6.13
C LEU A 216 -18.55 -9.62 -5.73
N ASN A 217 -18.90 -9.68 -4.45
CA ASN A 217 -20.08 -9.01 -3.92
C ASN A 217 -20.00 -7.50 -4.13
N LYS A 218 -21.14 -6.85 -4.34
CA LYS A 218 -21.23 -5.40 -4.61
C LYS A 218 -22.44 -4.81 -3.90
N VAL A 219 -22.27 -3.64 -3.31
CA VAL A 219 -23.34 -2.86 -2.73
C VAL A 219 -24.04 -2.06 -3.83
N SER A 220 -25.36 -2.18 -3.93
CA SER A 220 -26.16 -1.28 -4.76
C SER A 220 -26.44 0.01 -3.99
N CYS A 221 -25.99 1.15 -4.51
CA CYS A 221 -26.29 2.46 -3.95
C CYS A 221 -26.58 3.47 -5.06
N ASP A 222 -27.56 4.35 -4.82
CA ASP A 222 -27.98 5.39 -5.76
C ASP A 222 -27.49 6.75 -5.29
N GLU A 223 -26.84 7.49 -6.20
CA GLU A 223 -26.30 8.83 -5.94
C GLU A 223 -27.41 9.87 -5.76
N SER A 224 -28.59 9.63 -6.35
CA SER A 224 -29.74 10.55 -6.29
C SER A 224 -30.16 10.88 -4.85
N ARG A 225 -30.10 9.89 -3.95
CA ARG A 225 -30.50 10.03 -2.53
C ARG A 225 -29.50 10.84 -1.69
N ALA A 226 -28.30 11.09 -2.20
CA ALA A 226 -27.29 11.90 -1.50
C ALA A 226 -27.60 13.41 -1.57
N LEU A 227 -28.38 13.84 -2.59
CA LEU A 227 -28.76 15.24 -2.81
C LEU A 227 -30.04 15.63 -2.04
N ASP A 228 -30.94 14.68 -1.77
CA ASP A 228 -32.21 14.96 -1.08
C ASP A 228 -32.07 15.33 0.41
N THR A 229 -31.00 14.88 1.07
CA THR A 229 -30.79 15.15 2.51
C THR A 229 -30.32 16.58 2.81
N THR A 230 -29.92 17.35 1.79
CA THR A 230 -29.57 18.77 1.93
C THR A 230 -30.76 19.72 1.81
N SER A 231 -31.91 19.27 1.29
CA SER A 231 -33.04 20.17 0.98
C SER A 231 -34.08 20.33 2.09
N THR A 232 -34.06 19.52 3.16
CA THR A 232 -35.18 19.48 4.14
C THR A 232 -35.01 20.39 5.37
N ARG A 233 -34.15 21.42 5.34
CA ARG A 233 -33.96 22.31 6.51
C ARG A 233 -34.09 23.81 6.23
N TYR A 234 -35.00 24.20 5.33
CA TYR A 234 -35.55 25.55 5.29
C TYR A 234 -37.07 25.51 5.13
N SER A 235 -37.77 25.12 6.19
CA SER A 235 -39.17 25.51 6.36
C SER A 235 -39.20 27.00 6.75
N ILE A 236 -39.41 27.86 5.75
CA ILE A 236 -39.66 29.29 5.92
C ILE A 236 -41.00 29.43 6.67
N PHE A 237 -40.96 29.97 7.89
CA PHE A 237 -42.14 30.52 8.55
C PHE A 237 -42.58 31.78 7.79
N PRO A 238 -43.84 31.92 7.33
CA PRO A 238 -44.32 33.18 6.78
C PRO A 238 -44.67 34.12 7.94
N ALA A 239 -43.83 35.13 8.18
CA ALA A 239 -44.16 36.23 9.07
C ALA A 239 -45.18 37.16 8.40
N THR A 240 -46.35 37.27 9.01
CA THR A 240 -47.45 38.15 8.64
C THR A 240 -47.04 39.61 8.81
N ARG A 241 -47.29 40.43 7.78
CA ARG A 241 -47.14 41.90 7.83
C ARG A 241 -48.25 42.51 8.66
N GLU A 242 -47.88 43.29 9.67
CA GLU A 242 -48.68 44.42 10.15
C GLU A 242 -47.77 45.65 10.35
N GLN A 243 -48.22 46.77 9.78
CA GLN A 243 -47.84 48.17 10.06
C GLN A 243 -49.02 48.78 10.86
N PRO A 244 -48.99 49.99 11.48
CA PRO A 244 -47.99 51.09 11.52
C PRO A 244 -47.91 51.68 12.98
N PRO A 245 -47.78 53.00 13.32
CA PRO A 245 -47.19 54.20 12.66
C PRO A 245 -46.26 55.06 13.57
N GLY A 246 -45.56 56.05 12.99
CA GLY A 246 -45.52 57.40 13.57
C GLY A 246 -44.17 58.02 14.04
N ASP A 247 -43.74 59.03 13.26
CA ASP A 247 -43.35 60.39 13.71
C ASP A 247 -41.88 60.76 14.04
N GLY A 248 -41.48 61.99 13.65
CA GLY A 248 -40.50 62.79 14.39
C GLY A 248 -39.09 63.07 13.83
N SER A 249 -39.00 64.00 12.88
CA SER A 249 -38.00 65.07 12.66
C SER A 249 -36.70 65.26 13.51
N HIS A 250 -35.63 65.64 12.77
CA HIS A 250 -34.65 66.73 12.97
C HIS A 250 -33.44 66.68 13.94
N LEU A 251 -32.28 66.95 13.32
CA LEU A 251 -31.16 67.85 13.68
C LEU A 251 -29.99 67.36 14.56
N ALA A 252 -28.82 67.84 14.13
CA ALA A 252 -27.47 67.50 14.53
C ALA A 252 -26.96 68.37 15.69
N ASP A 253 -25.97 67.87 16.43
CA ASP A 253 -24.91 68.72 16.97
C ASP A 253 -23.56 67.99 17.08
N SER A 254 -22.54 68.85 17.01
CA SER A 254 -21.12 68.78 16.71
C SER A 254 -20.21 68.09 17.75
N SER A 255 -19.23 67.30 17.28
CA SER A 255 -17.77 67.58 17.24
C SER A 255 -16.94 67.22 18.48
N SER A 256 -16.04 66.23 18.35
CA SER A 256 -14.62 66.43 18.65
C SER A 256 -13.74 65.42 17.90
N LEU A 257 -12.72 65.96 17.22
CA LEU A 257 -11.69 65.29 16.42
C LEU A 257 -10.66 64.57 17.29
N VAL A 258 -10.20 63.39 16.84
CA VAL A 258 -8.76 63.04 16.59
C VAL A 258 -8.74 61.82 15.64
N PRO A 259 -7.79 61.74 14.68
CA PRO A 259 -8.01 61.14 13.36
C PRO A 259 -7.39 59.75 13.18
N ARG A 260 -7.99 58.91 12.32
CA ARG A 260 -7.22 57.92 11.53
C ARG A 260 -7.96 57.43 10.27
N ASN A 261 -7.49 57.99 9.16
CA ASN A 261 -7.49 57.54 7.77
C ASN A 261 -8.59 56.59 7.26
N ASP A 262 -9.46 57.17 6.45
CA ASP A 262 -10.07 56.52 5.29
C ASP A 262 -8.98 55.99 4.34
N ILE A 263 -9.23 54.82 3.76
CA ILE A 263 -9.46 54.57 2.33
C ILE A 263 -9.63 53.05 2.18
N ASN A 264 -10.89 52.61 2.05
CA ASN A 264 -11.21 51.36 1.41
C ASN A 264 -11.42 51.67 -0.07
N GLU A 265 -10.42 51.42 -0.90
CA GLU A 265 -10.56 51.48 -2.35
C GLU A 265 -9.89 50.28 -3.02
N HIS A 266 -10.69 49.64 -3.87
CA HIS A 266 -10.42 48.73 -4.97
C HIS A 266 -9.35 47.64 -4.84
N GLY A 267 -9.86 46.39 -4.93
CA GLY A 267 -9.08 45.25 -5.35
C GLY A 267 -8.42 45.48 -6.71
N ILE A 268 -7.10 45.34 -6.74
CA ILE A 268 -6.30 45.07 -7.94
C ILE A 268 -5.38 43.90 -7.58
N THR A 269 -5.67 42.73 -8.15
CA THR A 269 -4.82 41.54 -8.09
C THR A 269 -3.62 41.73 -9.04
N ASN A 270 -2.41 41.72 -8.50
CA ASN A 270 -1.17 41.84 -9.25
C ASN A 270 -0.86 40.55 -10.03
N ASN A 271 -0.77 40.66 -11.37
CA ASN A 271 -0.34 39.61 -12.31
C ASN A 271 1.17 39.25 -12.22
N THR A 272 1.87 39.70 -11.18
CA THR A 272 3.33 39.54 -11.05
C THR A 272 3.75 38.10 -10.75
N ASP A 273 2.88 37.31 -10.14
CA ASP A 273 3.19 35.93 -9.71
C ASP A 273 3.08 34.90 -10.85
N TYR A 274 2.41 35.25 -11.95
CA TYR A 274 2.29 34.37 -13.13
C TYR A 274 3.56 34.42 -14.00
N TYR A 275 4.12 35.62 -14.19
CA TYR A 275 5.32 35.80 -15.02
C TYR A 275 6.60 35.33 -14.31
N SER A 276 6.66 35.37 -12.97
CA SER A 276 7.77 34.81 -12.19
C SER A 276 7.85 33.27 -12.30
N LYS A 277 6.70 32.60 -12.34
CA LYS A 277 6.60 31.13 -12.49
C LYS A 277 6.99 30.63 -13.88
N LEU A 278 6.73 31.42 -14.93
CA LEU A 278 7.16 31.08 -16.31
C LEU A 278 8.67 31.29 -16.52
N GLY A 279 9.27 32.32 -15.92
CA GLY A 279 10.71 32.58 -16.03
C GLY A 279 11.60 31.47 -15.43
N VAL A 280 11.12 30.83 -14.38
CA VAL A 280 11.80 29.70 -13.73
C VAL A 280 11.76 28.44 -14.61
N SER A 281 10.63 28.16 -15.29
CA SER A 281 10.47 26.96 -16.13
C SER A 281 11.33 26.97 -17.40
N LEU A 282 11.56 28.13 -18.02
CA LEU A 282 12.38 28.21 -19.24
C LEU A 282 13.88 28.05 -18.95
N SER A 283 14.34 28.40 -17.75
CA SER A 283 15.76 28.30 -17.37
C SER A 283 16.22 26.83 -17.19
N PHE A 284 15.32 25.93 -16.79
CA PHE A 284 15.64 24.51 -16.61
C PHE A 284 15.84 23.73 -17.92
N LEU A 285 15.15 24.13 -18.99
CA LEU A 285 15.27 23.48 -20.31
C LEU A 285 16.65 23.69 -20.94
N GLY A 286 17.25 24.87 -20.73
CA GLY A 286 18.61 25.17 -21.21
C GLY A 286 19.69 24.35 -20.49
N VAL A 287 19.54 24.17 -19.18
CA VAL A 287 20.48 23.38 -18.36
C VAL A 287 20.44 21.90 -18.75
N LEU A 288 19.25 21.31 -18.87
CA LEU A 288 19.07 19.91 -19.29
C LEU A 288 19.63 19.64 -20.70
N SER A 289 19.42 20.57 -21.63
CA SER A 289 19.94 20.47 -23.00
C SER A 289 21.48 20.48 -23.02
N THR A 290 22.09 21.31 -22.17
CA THR A 290 23.55 21.40 -22.04
C THR A 290 24.14 20.12 -21.46
N PHE A 291 23.53 19.53 -20.42
CA PHE A 291 23.98 18.26 -19.85
C PHE A 291 23.85 17.10 -20.83
N PHE A 292 22.76 17.03 -21.61
CA PHE A 292 22.58 16.01 -22.64
C PHE A 292 23.63 16.11 -23.75
N TYR A 293 23.97 17.33 -24.18
CA TYR A 293 25.00 17.57 -25.18
C TYR A 293 26.38 17.18 -24.65
N LEU A 294 26.74 17.55 -23.42
CA LEU A 294 27.99 17.15 -22.79
C LEU A 294 28.08 15.62 -22.62
N TYR A 295 26.98 14.96 -22.26
CA TYR A 295 26.95 13.51 -22.12
C TYR A 295 27.20 12.77 -23.44
N ASN A 296 26.63 13.23 -24.56
CA ASN A 296 26.75 12.54 -25.85
C ASN A 296 27.98 12.95 -26.67
N PHE A 297 28.45 14.20 -26.55
CA PHE A 297 29.45 14.76 -27.47
C PHE A 297 30.80 15.08 -26.82
N THR A 298 30.97 14.83 -25.51
CA THR A 298 32.28 14.98 -24.84
C THR A 298 32.77 13.66 -24.23
N THR A 299 34.07 13.60 -23.92
CA THR A 299 34.73 12.45 -23.29
C THR A 299 34.16 12.06 -21.91
N PHE A 300 33.33 12.93 -21.32
CA PHE A 300 32.65 12.72 -20.04
C PHE A 300 31.65 11.55 -20.09
N GLY A 301 30.94 11.31 -21.20
CA GLY A 301 30.00 10.20 -21.35
C GLY A 301 30.69 8.83 -21.29
N ASN A 302 31.85 8.71 -21.93
CA ASN A 302 32.67 7.49 -21.90
C ASN A 302 33.25 7.21 -20.50
N TRP A 303 33.61 8.26 -19.75
CA TRP A 303 34.11 8.12 -18.38
C TRP A 303 33.04 7.58 -17.42
N ILE A 304 31.81 8.09 -17.48
CA ILE A 304 30.68 7.59 -16.68
C ILE A 304 30.36 6.13 -17.03
N ARG A 305 30.32 5.79 -18.33
CA ARG A 305 30.04 4.43 -18.79
C ARG A 305 31.11 3.43 -18.32
N SER A 306 32.38 3.83 -18.29
CA SER A 306 33.50 2.98 -17.83
C SER A 306 33.44 2.65 -16.33
N LYS A 307 33.02 3.59 -15.47
CA LYS A 307 32.89 3.36 -14.03
C LYS A 307 31.67 2.54 -13.64
N VAL A 308 30.58 2.65 -14.40
CA VAL A 308 29.36 1.85 -14.18
C VAL A 308 29.56 0.39 -14.59
N LEU A 309 30.33 0.13 -15.66
CA LEU A 309 30.64 -1.23 -16.11
C LEU A 309 31.62 -1.99 -15.21
N GLN A 310 32.49 -1.30 -14.46
CA GLN A 310 33.43 -1.93 -13.52
C GLN A 310 32.79 -2.40 -12.20
N GLN A 311 31.51 -2.08 -11.93
CA GLN A 311 30.78 -2.53 -10.73
C GLN A 311 29.95 -3.81 -10.91
N LYS A 312 30.14 -4.59 -11.99
CA LYS A 312 29.63 -5.96 -12.05
C LYS A 312 30.43 -6.86 -11.10
N ILE A 313 29.98 -6.91 -9.86
CA ILE A 313 30.44 -7.84 -8.83
C ILE A 313 30.06 -9.27 -9.25
N ASN A 314 31.05 -10.17 -9.32
CA ASN A 314 30.83 -11.62 -9.41
C ASN A 314 30.07 -12.09 -8.16
N PHE A 315 28.82 -12.52 -8.32
CA PHE A 315 28.06 -13.23 -7.28
C PHE A 315 27.53 -14.54 -7.88
N ASN A 316 28.04 -15.67 -7.37
CA ASN A 316 27.56 -17.00 -7.71
C ASN A 316 26.19 -17.21 -7.07
N LEU A 317 25.12 -17.12 -7.88
CA LEU A 317 23.73 -17.41 -7.49
C LEU A 317 23.42 -18.90 -7.44
N ASP A 318 24.30 -19.75 -8.00
CA ASP A 318 24.01 -21.16 -8.31
C ASP A 318 24.01 -22.08 -7.06
N GLN A 319 24.72 -21.68 -6.00
CA GLN A 319 24.93 -22.55 -4.84
C GLN A 319 23.80 -22.46 -3.80
N ASP A 320 23.08 -21.34 -3.73
CA ASP A 320 21.93 -21.18 -2.83
C ASP A 320 20.65 -21.78 -3.43
N GLU A 321 20.52 -21.79 -4.76
CA GLU A 321 19.38 -22.40 -5.48
C GLU A 321 19.42 -23.93 -5.43
N GLN A 322 20.61 -24.54 -5.52
CA GLN A 322 20.77 -26.00 -5.46
C GLN A 322 20.45 -26.57 -4.07
N ASN A 323 20.86 -25.88 -2.99
CA ASN A 323 20.55 -26.30 -1.62
C ASN A 323 19.04 -26.21 -1.29
N LEU A 324 18.29 -25.37 -2.01
CA LEU A 324 16.82 -25.22 -1.85
C LEU A 324 16.03 -26.31 -2.57
N MET A 325 16.57 -26.89 -3.64
CA MET A 325 15.89 -27.94 -4.41
C MET A 325 16.02 -29.30 -3.73
N GLU A 326 17.20 -29.61 -3.19
CA GLU A 326 17.49 -30.89 -2.53
C GLU A 326 16.65 -31.09 -1.25
N HIS A 327 16.39 -30.02 -0.51
CA HIS A 327 15.62 -30.10 0.73
C HIS A 327 14.10 -30.27 0.51
N ASN A 328 13.59 -29.94 -0.68
CA ASN A 328 12.19 -30.14 -1.05
C ASN A 328 11.93 -31.53 -1.67
N LEU A 329 12.91 -32.10 -2.37
CA LEU A 329 12.79 -33.45 -2.95
C LEU A 329 12.82 -34.55 -1.87
N ASN A 330 13.51 -34.33 -0.76
CA ASN A 330 13.62 -35.30 0.33
C ASN A 330 12.37 -35.40 1.24
N LYS A 331 11.29 -34.68 0.94
CA LYS A 331 10.06 -34.70 1.74
C LYS A 331 8.94 -35.56 1.16
N ASP A 332 9.03 -35.94 -0.11
CA ASP A 332 7.96 -36.64 -0.84
C ASP A 332 8.26 -38.11 -1.16
N ASN A 333 9.36 -38.68 -0.68
CA ASN A 333 9.71 -40.09 -0.88
C ASN A 333 9.92 -40.81 0.46
N GLU A 334 8.84 -41.25 1.09
CA GLU A 334 8.80 -42.54 1.79
C GLU A 334 7.37 -42.84 2.25
N ASN A 335 6.61 -43.52 1.38
CA ASN A 335 5.73 -44.64 1.71
C ASN A 335 4.94 -45.09 0.47
N MET A 336 5.37 -46.17 -0.18
CA MET A 336 4.49 -47.23 -0.68
C MET A 336 5.34 -48.44 -1.11
N TYR A 337 5.24 -49.52 -0.35
CA TYR A 337 5.59 -50.88 -0.79
C TYR A 337 4.68 -51.30 -1.95
N THR A 338 5.22 -51.91 -3.01
CA THR A 338 4.89 -53.29 -3.45
C THR A 338 5.65 -53.71 -4.73
N ASP A 339 6.15 -54.96 -4.67
CA ASP A 339 6.31 -55.97 -5.73
C ASP A 339 7.16 -55.73 -6.99
N GLY A 340 8.42 -56.16 -6.88
CA GLY A 340 8.89 -57.41 -7.50
C GLY A 340 8.93 -57.54 -9.03
N TYR A 341 10.06 -57.20 -9.66
CA TYR A 341 10.60 -57.92 -10.83
C TYR A 341 12.14 -57.89 -10.84
N ASN A 342 12.75 -59.08 -10.76
CA ASN A 342 14.18 -59.29 -10.97
C ASN A 342 14.48 -59.32 -12.47
N ILE A 343 15.33 -58.42 -12.96
CA ILE A 343 16.00 -58.58 -14.27
C ILE A 343 17.50 -58.39 -14.07
N LYS A 344 18.25 -59.50 -14.17
CA LYS A 344 19.71 -59.50 -14.38
C LYS A 344 19.99 -59.23 -15.86
N TYR A 345 20.82 -58.24 -16.15
CA TYR A 345 21.54 -58.18 -17.42
C TYR A 345 23.00 -58.59 -17.21
N GLN A 346 23.41 -59.63 -17.95
CA GLN A 346 24.79 -60.05 -18.14
C GLN A 346 25.48 -59.07 -19.10
N SER A 347 26.68 -58.65 -18.72
CA SER A 347 27.60 -57.89 -19.58
C SER A 347 28.24 -58.84 -20.59
N THR A 348 28.34 -58.41 -21.86
CA THR A 348 29.35 -58.94 -22.80
C THR A 348 30.25 -57.79 -23.22
#